data_AF-U2LZ43-F1
#
_entry.id   AF-U2LZ43-F1
#
_cell.length_a   1.000
_cell.length_b   1.000
_cell.length_c   1.000
_cell.angle_alpha   90.00
_cell.angle_beta   90.00
_cell.angle_gamma   90.00
#
_symmetry.space_group_name_H-M   'P 1'
#
loop_
_entity.id
_entity.type
_entity.pdbx_description
1 polymer ?
#
loop_
_entity_poly.entity_id
_entity_poly.type
_entity_poly.pdbx_seq_one_letter_code
_entity_poly.pdbx_strand_id
1 'polypeptide(L)'
;MIIKVGIHFNTKQLHAKSAVLKQQAQEFVGNELLRKCDPYVPFDTGMLRDSGISHSKPEEGYLLWKTPYAAVQWYAGVSRGLRGKKWALRAWADHGKLILKNARILAKG
;
A
#
# COMPACT_ATOMS: atom_id res chain seq x y z
N MET A 1 -4.67 -1.28 18.58
CA MET A 1 -3.77 -0.26 17.98
C MET A 1 -3.84 -0.40 16.47
N ILE A 2 -3.90 0.71 15.72
CA ILE A 2 -4.04 0.70 14.26
C ILE A 2 -2.71 1.04 13.58
N ILE A 3 -2.50 0.54 12.37
CA ILE A 3 -1.36 0.92 11.53
C ILE A 3 -1.87 1.63 10.28
N LYS A 4 -1.59 2.93 10.19
CA LYS A 4 -1.87 3.75 9.02
C LYS A 4 -0.55 4.02 8.29
N VAL A 5 -0.50 3.67 7.02
CA VAL A 5 0.64 3.91 6.12
C VAL A 5 0.22 4.95 5.10
N GLY A 6 0.80 6.15 5.17
CA GLY A 6 0.58 7.19 4.18
C GLY A 6 1.30 6.87 2.87
N ILE A 7 0.60 7.03 1.75
CA ILE A 7 1.16 6.85 0.41
C ILE A 7 1.71 8.21 -0.04
N HIS A 8 2.97 8.46 0.28
CA HIS A 8 3.65 9.71 -0.10
C HIS A 8 4.55 9.47 -1.31
N PHE A 9 4.15 9.98 -2.48
CA PHE A 9 4.99 10.01 -3.67
C PHE A 9 4.87 11.37 -4.37
N ASN A 10 5.89 11.71 -5.17
CA ASN A 10 5.95 13.01 -5.81
C ASN A 10 4.91 13.10 -6.95
N THR A 11 3.79 13.76 -6.68
CA THR A 11 2.68 13.96 -7.62
C THR A 11 3.09 14.79 -8.85
N LYS A 12 4.14 15.62 -8.75
CA LYS A 12 4.69 16.35 -9.92
C LYS A 12 5.23 15.38 -10.98
N GLN A 13 5.76 14.22 -10.55
CA GLN A 13 6.29 13.20 -11.46
C GLN A 13 5.19 12.41 -12.19
N LEU A 14 3.93 12.55 -11.82
CA LEU A 14 2.82 11.90 -12.54
C LEU A 14 2.48 12.60 -13.85
N HIS A 15 2.85 13.88 -14.03
CA HIS A 15 2.51 14.70 -15.21
C HIS A 15 1.02 14.68 -15.60
N ALA A 16 0.14 14.48 -14.61
CA ALA A 16 -1.30 14.44 -14.82
C ALA A 16 -1.85 15.83 -15.18
N LYS A 17 -2.62 15.90 -16.26
CA LYS A 17 -3.22 17.14 -16.80
C LYS A 17 -4.42 17.66 -15.98
N SER A 18 -5.03 16.81 -15.14
CA SER A 18 -6.23 17.13 -14.36
C SER A 18 -6.11 16.61 -12.91
N ALA A 19 -6.82 17.27 -11.98
CA ALA A 19 -6.95 16.81 -10.60
C ALA A 19 -7.58 15.40 -10.50
N VAL A 20 -8.53 15.09 -11.38
CA VAL A 20 -9.18 13.77 -11.45
C VAL A 20 -8.16 12.68 -11.79
N LEU A 21 -7.32 12.91 -12.81
CA LEU A 21 -6.27 11.97 -13.19
C LEU A 21 -5.22 11.77 -12.09
N LYS A 22 -4.93 12.82 -11.29
CA LYS A 22 -4.06 12.70 -10.11
C LYS A 22 -4.68 11.79 -9.05
N GLN A 23 -5.97 11.96 -8.78
CA GLN A 23 -6.69 11.14 -7.81
C GLN A 23 -6.77 9.68 -8.26
N GLN A 24 -7.12 9.43 -9.53
CA GLN A 24 -7.13 8.07 -10.11
C GLN A 24 -5.75 7.41 -10.06
N ALA A 25 -4.68 8.16 -10.35
CA ALA A 25 -3.33 7.65 -10.24
C ALA A 25 -2.94 7.33 -8.78
N GLN A 26 -3.36 8.14 -7.82
CA GLN A 26 -3.15 7.88 -6.39
C GLN A 26 -3.89 6.63 -5.91
N GLU A 27 -5.16 6.51 -6.28
CA GLU A 27 -5.98 5.34 -5.98
C GLU A 27 -5.36 4.06 -6.59
N PHE A 28 -4.95 4.14 -7.86
CA PHE A 28 -4.24 3.05 -8.54
C PHE A 28 -2.97 2.63 -7.79
N VAL A 29 -2.15 3.59 -7.35
CA VAL A 29 -0.92 3.32 -6.61
C VAL A 29 -1.22 2.56 -5.31
N GLY A 30 -2.23 2.98 -4.55
CA GLY A 30 -2.59 2.31 -3.29
C GLY A 30 -3.18 0.91 -3.50
N ASN A 31 -4.03 0.75 -4.52
CA ASN A 31 -4.61 -0.55 -4.88
C ASN A 31 -3.54 -1.54 -5.36
N GLU A 32 -2.62 -1.11 -6.22
CA GLU A 32 -1.51 -1.96 -6.66
C GLU A 32 -0.54 -2.27 -5.51
N LEU A 33 -0.28 -1.31 -4.62
CA LEU A 33 0.52 -1.57 -3.43
C LEU A 33 -0.15 -2.61 -2.53
N LEU A 34 -1.46 -2.53 -2.29
CA LEU A 34 -2.20 -3.55 -1.51
C LEU A 34 -2.09 -4.95 -2.13
N ARG A 35 -2.26 -5.06 -3.45
CA ARG A 35 -2.13 -6.34 -4.18
C ARG A 35 -0.72 -6.92 -4.05
N LYS A 36 0.31 -6.11 -4.30
CA LYS A 36 1.72 -6.53 -4.19
C LYS A 36 2.16 -6.78 -2.75
N CYS A 37 1.50 -6.15 -1.79
CA CYS A 37 1.77 -6.28 -0.36
C CYS A 37 1.29 -7.62 0.21
N ASP A 38 0.27 -8.27 -0.34
CA ASP A 38 -0.28 -9.53 0.20
C ASP A 38 0.78 -10.58 0.60
N PRO A 39 1.75 -10.96 -0.25
CA PRO A 39 2.79 -11.93 0.13
C PRO A 39 3.73 -11.47 1.27
N TYR A 40 3.71 -10.18 1.63
CA TYR A 40 4.52 -9.62 2.72
C TYR A 40 3.76 -9.56 4.04
N VAL A 41 2.43 -9.58 4.03
CA VAL A 41 1.62 -9.48 5.25
C VAL A 41 1.78 -10.75 6.08
N PRO A 42 2.06 -10.68 7.39
CA PRO A 42 2.00 -11.84 8.27
C PRO A 42 0.67 -12.58 8.13
N PHE A 43 0.74 -13.87 7.89
CA PHE A 43 -0.43 -14.70 7.60
C PHE A 43 -0.57 -15.78 8.66
N ASP A 44 -1.76 -15.83 9.26
CA ASP A 44 -2.21 -16.86 10.17
C ASP A 44 -3.58 -17.34 9.69
N THR A 45 -4.64 -16.58 9.98
CA THR A 45 -6.00 -16.82 9.46
C THR A 45 -6.36 -15.97 8.23
N GLY A 46 -5.57 -14.95 7.92
CA GLY A 46 -5.82 -13.99 6.83
C GLY A 46 -6.46 -12.67 7.27
N MET A 47 -6.97 -12.58 8.49
CA MET A 47 -7.66 -11.37 9.00
C MET A 47 -6.80 -10.09 8.95
N LEU A 48 -5.47 -10.20 9.13
CA LEU A 48 -4.58 -9.04 8.95
C LEU A 48 -4.60 -8.53 7.51
N ARG A 49 -4.41 -9.43 6.54
CA ARG A 49 -4.44 -9.11 5.10
C ARG A 49 -5.78 -8.49 4.73
N ASP A 50 -6.87 -9.14 5.13
CA ASP A 50 -8.22 -8.73 4.76
C ASP A 50 -8.59 -7.38 5.39
N SER A 51 -8.14 -7.13 6.63
CA SER A 51 -8.29 -5.81 7.24
C SER A 51 -7.63 -4.70 6.43
N GLY A 52 -6.50 -4.98 5.75
CA GLY A 52 -5.84 -4.03 4.86
C GLY A 52 -6.73 -3.66 3.68
N ILE A 53 -7.47 -4.62 3.11
CA ILE A 53 -8.39 -4.37 2.01
C ILE A 53 -9.61 -3.57 2.49
N SER A 54 -10.23 -3.98 3.60
CA SER A 54 -11.50 -3.39 4.05
C SER A 54 -11.39 -2.01 4.69
N HIS A 55 -10.21 -1.61 5.16
CA HIS A 55 -10.04 -0.35 5.91
C HIS A 55 -9.14 0.68 5.23
N SER A 56 -8.38 0.28 4.21
CA SER A 56 -7.56 1.23 3.45
C SER A 56 -8.44 2.13 2.59
N LYS A 57 -7.95 3.36 2.39
CA LYS A 57 -8.57 4.33 1.48
C LYS A 57 -7.51 4.94 0.58
N PRO A 58 -7.11 4.23 -0.49
CA PRO A 58 -6.14 4.70 -1.47
C PRO A 58 -6.46 6.08 -2.05
N GLU A 59 -7.74 6.38 -2.26
CA GLU A 59 -8.26 7.65 -2.73
C GLU A 59 -7.99 8.81 -1.75
N GLU A 60 -7.98 8.53 -0.44
CA GLU A 60 -7.57 9.48 0.61
C GLU A 60 -6.05 9.46 0.86
N GLY A 61 -5.31 8.56 0.19
CA GLY A 61 -3.85 8.52 0.20
C GLY A 61 -3.24 7.71 1.33
N TYR A 62 -3.96 6.73 1.88
CA TYR A 62 -3.42 5.85 2.91
C TYR A 62 -3.92 4.41 2.82
N LEU A 63 -3.09 3.52 3.37
CA LEU A 63 -3.45 2.15 3.67
C LEU A 63 -3.59 1.96 5.19
N LEU A 64 -4.54 1.15 5.63
CA LEU A 64 -4.88 1.00 7.04
C LEU A 64 -5.10 -0.47 7.40
N TRP A 65 -4.43 -0.91 8.47
CA TRP A 65 -4.64 -2.20 9.11
C TRP A 65 -5.21 -1.99 10.52
N LYS A 66 -6.41 -2.50 10.76
CA LYS A 66 -7.22 -2.31 11.96
C LYS A 66 -7.53 -3.65 12.63
N THR A 67 -6.50 -4.37 13.05
CA THR A 67 -6.62 -5.54 13.92
C THR A 67 -5.89 -5.32 15.25
N PRO A 68 -6.28 -5.99 16.35
CA PRO A 68 -5.64 -5.80 17.66
C PRO A 68 -4.12 -6.00 17.64
N TYR A 69 -3.65 -6.94 16.82
CA TYR A 69 -2.26 -7.34 16.68
C TYR A 69 -1.50 -6.66 15.52
N ALA A 70 -2.15 -5.79 14.73
CA ALA A 70 -1.51 -5.14 13.57
C ALA A 70 -0.21 -4.42 13.95
N ALA A 71 -0.23 -3.65 15.04
CA ALA A 71 0.96 -2.91 15.48
C ALA A 71 2.09 -3.82 15.98
N VAL A 72 1.77 -4.84 16.76
CA VAL A 72 2.77 -5.81 17.24
C VAL A 72 3.43 -6.50 16.05
N GLN A 73 2.62 -6.97 15.08
CA GLN A 73 3.14 -7.58 13.86
C GLN A 73 3.96 -6.60 13.01
N TRP A 74 3.59 -5.31 12.99
CA TRP A 74 4.29 -4.29 12.23
C TRP A 74 5.70 -3.98 12.77
N TYR A 75 5.87 -3.95 14.10
CA TYR A 75 7.16 -3.59 14.73
C TYR A 75 8.00 -4.81 15.12
N ALA A 76 7.36 -5.83 15.68
CA ALA A 76 8.00 -6.99 16.29
C ALA A 76 7.70 -8.32 15.57
N GLY A 77 6.91 -8.30 14.49
CA GLY A 77 6.58 -9.50 13.72
C GLY A 77 7.83 -10.20 13.17
N VAL A 78 7.91 -11.51 13.37
CA VAL A 78 8.99 -12.35 12.88
C VAL A 78 8.85 -12.51 11.36
N SER A 79 9.96 -12.35 10.64
CA SER A 79 9.96 -12.58 9.20
C SER A 79 10.05 -14.08 8.89
N ARG A 80 9.18 -14.57 7.99
CA ARG A 80 9.18 -15.93 7.45
C ARG A 80 9.02 -15.83 5.93
N GLY A 81 10.12 -16.02 5.19
CA GLY A 81 10.16 -15.71 3.76
C GLY A 81 9.86 -14.23 3.51
N LEU A 82 8.93 -13.93 2.60
CA LEU A 82 8.50 -12.56 2.30
C LEU A 82 7.63 -11.95 3.41
N ARG A 83 6.94 -12.79 4.20
CA ARG A 83 5.99 -12.35 5.23
C ARG A 83 6.74 -11.83 6.46
N GLY A 84 6.27 -10.73 7.06
CA GLY A 84 6.84 -10.19 8.31
C GLY A 84 6.59 -8.71 8.55
N LYS A 85 7.35 -8.13 9.49
CA LYS A 85 7.24 -6.72 9.92
C LYS A 85 7.37 -5.69 8.78
N LYS A 86 6.74 -4.52 8.95
CA LYS A 86 6.81 -3.40 7.98
C LYS A 86 6.45 -3.80 6.53
N TRP A 87 5.49 -4.71 6.37
CA TRP A 87 5.15 -5.36 5.11
C TRP A 87 4.91 -4.36 3.95
N ALA A 88 4.16 -3.28 4.20
CA ALA A 88 3.84 -2.29 3.17
C ALA A 88 5.07 -1.48 2.72
N LEU A 89 5.99 -1.19 3.64
CA LEU A 89 7.24 -0.49 3.31
C LEU A 89 8.18 -1.37 2.48
N ARG A 90 8.24 -2.66 2.78
CA ARG A 90 9.03 -3.61 1.99
C ARG A 90 8.43 -3.81 0.60
N ALA A 91 7.13 -4.04 0.51
CA ALA A 91 6.43 -4.13 -0.76
C ALA A 91 6.62 -2.86 -1.62
N TRP A 92 6.64 -1.67 -0.99
CA TRP A 92 6.95 -0.42 -1.66
C TRP A 92 8.40 -0.33 -2.14
N ALA A 93 9.36 -0.79 -1.34
CA ALA A 93 10.77 -0.83 -1.74
C ALA A 93 10.98 -1.71 -2.98
N ASP A 94 10.31 -2.86 -3.04
CA ASP A 94 10.48 -3.84 -4.12
C ASP A 94 9.68 -3.48 -5.38
N HIS A 95 8.46 -2.95 -5.24
CA HIS A 95 7.53 -2.75 -6.36
C HIS A 95 7.21 -1.28 -6.66
N GLY A 96 7.56 -0.33 -5.78
CA GLY A 96 7.15 1.07 -5.90
C GLY A 96 7.57 1.74 -7.21
N LYS A 97 8.76 1.41 -7.74
CA LYS A 97 9.22 1.92 -9.05
C LYS A 97 8.30 1.48 -10.19
N LEU A 98 7.86 0.21 -10.19
CA LEU A 98 6.96 -0.34 -11.21
C LEU A 98 5.55 0.25 -11.07
N ILE A 99 5.05 0.34 -9.84
CA ILE A 99 3.72 0.91 -9.55
C ILE A 99 3.66 2.37 -10.04
N LEU A 100 4.68 3.18 -9.75
CA LEU A 100 4.75 4.57 -10.22
C LEU A 100 4.86 4.67 -11.74
N LYS A 101 5.56 3.75 -12.41
CA LYS A 101 5.61 3.71 -13.87
C LYS A 101 4.21 3.50 -14.46
N ASN A 102 3.45 2.54 -13.93
CA ASN A 102 2.11 2.24 -14.41
C ASN A 102 1.14 3.40 -14.10
N ALA A 103 1.24 3.99 -12.91
CA ALA A 103 0.46 5.16 -12.53
C ALA A 103 0.70 6.36 -13.45
N ARG A 104 1.94 6.58 -13.91
CA ARG A 104 2.27 7.62 -14.90
C ARG A 104 1.63 7.37 -16.26
N ILE A 105 1.55 6.11 -16.69
CA ILE A 105 0.90 5.76 -17.97
C ILE A 105 -0.58 6.12 -17.87
N LEU A 106 -1.24 5.70 -16.78
CA LEU A 106 -2.65 6.02 -16.52
C LEU A 106 -2.91 7.53 -16.40
N ALA A 107 -2.00 8.26 -15.76
CA ALA A 107 -2.11 9.71 -15.55
C ALA A 107 -1.94 10.54 -16.84
N LYS A 108 -1.30 9.99 -17.88
CA LYS A 108 -1.01 10.72 -19.12
C LYS A 108 -2.19 10.78 -20.08
N GLY A 109 -3.14 9.85 -19.98
CA GLY A 109 -4.25 9.68 -20.92
C GLY A 109 -3.78 9.00 -22.18
#